data_AF-A0A5D0U6Q4-F1
#
_entry.id   AF-A0A5D0U6Q4-F1
#
_cell.length_a   1.000
_cell.length_b   1.000
_cell.length_c   1.000
_cell.angle_alpha   90.00
_cell.angle_beta   90.00
_cell.angle_gamma   90.00
#
_symmetry.space_group_name_H-M   'P 1'
#
loop_
_entity.id
_entity.type
_entity.pdbx_description
1 polymer ?
#
loop_
_entity_poly.entity_id
_entity_poly.type
_entity_poly.pdbx_seq_one_letter_code
_entity_poly.pdbx_strand_id
1 'polypeptide(L)'
;MTVTIERVEQIGRNPRELVPPWAYELLVKDFRKKHHSSHPYTERVIGQNLVFLKAAGKIRRESRRDPRAYVRIVPTRPVDEAWHEALQRTEVYLPMSLAFADSMIHHRPVMDDDIRSGAALARTIPYLKATGMYVDPEFWDDESGSSCCPPECNDQSGRGLLGSWGDLIPDRALTIQF
;
A
#
# COMPACT_ATOMS: atom_id res chain seq x y z
N MET A 1 11.18 19.36 35.52
CA MET A 1 10.44 18.10 35.24
C MET A 1 10.84 17.69 33.83
N THR A 2 11.75 16.72 33.71
CA THR A 2 12.32 16.32 32.42
C THR A 2 11.55 15.10 31.97
N VAL A 3 10.71 15.24 30.94
CA VAL A 3 10.03 14.10 30.33
C VAL A 3 11.05 13.38 29.48
N THR A 4 11.52 12.24 29.96
CA THR A 4 12.34 11.32 29.17
C THR A 4 11.44 10.70 28.12
N ILE A 5 11.61 11.09 26.86
CA ILE A 5 10.91 10.44 25.75
C ILE A 5 11.48 9.02 25.64
N GLU A 6 10.72 8.02 26.06
CA GLU A 6 11.05 6.62 25.81
C GLU A 6 11.16 6.43 24.31
N ARG A 7 12.40 6.25 23.83
CA ARG A 7 12.66 5.90 22.44
C ARG A 7 12.29 4.43 22.30
N VAL A 8 11.06 4.17 21.85
CA VAL A 8 10.65 2.83 21.42
C VAL A 8 11.70 2.33 20.42
N GLU A 9 12.30 1.19 20.73
CA GLU A 9 13.36 0.63 19.90
C GLU A 9 12.76 0.25 18.55
N GLN A 10 13.17 0.96 17.49
CA GLN A 10 12.70 0.70 16.15
C GLN A 10 13.33 -0.60 15.64
N ILE A 11 12.59 -1.71 15.76
CA ILE A 11 13.01 -3.00 15.21
C ILE A 11 12.68 -3.02 13.72
N GLY A 12 13.70 -3.19 12.88
CA GLY A 12 13.57 -3.28 11.43
C GLY A 12 14.28 -2.14 10.68
N ARG A 13 14.43 -2.30 9.37
CA ARG A 13 15.09 -1.28 8.52
C ARG A 13 14.19 -0.07 8.30
N ASN A 14 14.79 1.09 8.03
CA ASN A 14 14.03 2.31 7.77
C ASN A 14 13.24 2.20 6.44
N PRO A 15 11.90 2.37 6.44
CA PRO A 15 11.09 2.32 5.22
C PRO A 15 11.50 3.31 4.14
N ARG A 16 12.13 4.43 4.50
CA ARG A 16 12.64 5.43 3.53
C ARG A 16 13.65 4.85 2.54
N GLU A 17 14.35 3.79 2.94
CA GLU A 17 15.37 3.11 2.11
C GLU A 17 14.75 2.31 0.94
N LEU A 18 13.43 2.15 0.89
CA LEU A 18 12.75 1.36 -0.14
C LEU A 18 12.67 2.05 -1.50
N VAL A 19 12.87 3.36 -1.54
CA VAL A 19 12.80 4.17 -2.76
C VAL A 19 13.94 5.20 -2.76
N PRO A 20 14.30 5.76 -3.94
CA PRO A 20 15.27 6.86 -3.99
C PRO A 20 14.84 8.06 -3.13
N PRO A 21 15.80 8.81 -2.53
CA PRO A 21 15.47 9.94 -1.65
C PRO A 21 14.52 10.97 -2.28
N TRP A 22 14.77 11.35 -3.54
CA TRP A 22 13.92 12.31 -4.26
C TRP A 22 12.47 11.84 -4.40
N ALA A 23 12.25 10.53 -4.58
CA ALA A 23 10.93 9.96 -4.74
C ALA A 23 10.18 9.97 -3.41
N TYR A 24 10.88 9.63 -2.32
CA TYR A 24 10.33 9.73 -0.97
C TYR A 24 9.93 11.19 -0.63
N GLU A 25 10.82 12.14 -0.90
CA GLU A 25 10.57 13.57 -0.67
C GLU A 25 9.37 14.09 -1.46
N LEU A 26 9.22 13.64 -2.72
CA LEU A 26 8.07 14.00 -3.55
C LEU A 26 6.76 13.48 -2.96
N LEU A 27 6.70 12.20 -2.56
CA LEU A 27 5.52 11.61 -1.92
C LEU A 27 5.15 12.32 -0.61
N VAL A 28 6.15 12.64 0.22
CA VAL A 28 5.97 13.42 1.46
C VAL A 28 5.40 14.81 1.15
N LYS A 29 5.96 15.51 0.16
CA LYS A 29 5.51 16.84 -0.24
C LYS A 29 4.05 16.82 -0.70
N ASP A 30 3.66 15.85 -1.51
CA ASP A 30 2.31 15.76 -2.06
C ASP A 30 1.28 15.43 -0.99
N PHE A 31 1.56 14.42 -0.16
CA PHE A 31 0.68 14.05 0.94
C PHE A 31 0.47 15.23 1.89
N ARG A 32 1.55 15.90 2.29
CA ARG A 32 1.45 17.07 3.18
C ARG A 32 0.65 18.20 2.54
N LYS A 33 0.85 18.48 1.26
CA LYS A 33 0.12 19.54 0.54
C LYS A 33 -1.39 19.29 0.57
N LYS A 34 -1.82 18.03 0.44
CA LYS A 34 -3.25 17.67 0.40
C LYS A 34 -3.86 17.54 1.80
N HIS A 35 -3.15 16.92 2.74
CA HIS A 35 -3.68 16.57 4.06
C HIS A 35 -3.36 17.61 5.16
N HIS A 36 -2.57 18.66 4.85
CA HIS A 36 -2.20 19.72 5.78
C HIS A 36 -1.60 19.24 7.10
N SER A 37 -0.92 18.09 7.07
CA SER A 37 -0.38 17.42 8.25
C SER A 37 1.02 17.93 8.65
N SER A 38 1.47 17.52 9.84
CA SER A 38 2.82 17.85 10.33
C SER A 38 3.90 17.10 9.54
N HIS A 39 5.11 17.65 9.51
CA HIS A 39 6.26 16.98 8.88
C HIS A 39 6.51 15.58 9.46
N PRO A 40 6.64 15.41 10.80
CA PRO A 40 6.92 14.08 11.36
C PRO A 40 5.83 13.05 11.06
N TYR A 41 4.56 13.45 11.12
CA TYR A 41 3.46 12.55 10.79
C TYR A 41 3.50 12.13 9.31
N THR A 42 3.71 13.09 8.41
CA THR A 42 3.76 12.82 6.96
C THR A 42 4.87 11.83 6.62
N GLU A 43 6.05 12.03 7.17
CA GLU A 43 7.17 11.14 6.88
C GLU A 43 6.88 9.70 7.37
N ARG A 44 6.28 9.56 8.55
CA ARG A 44 5.92 8.25 9.11
C ARG A 44 4.86 7.55 8.27
N VAL A 45 3.79 8.25 7.87
CA VAL A 45 2.72 7.65 7.05
C VAL A 45 3.21 7.24 5.66
N ILE A 46 4.04 8.05 5.00
CA ILE A 46 4.67 7.66 3.73
C ILE A 46 5.55 6.42 3.93
N GLY A 47 6.30 6.37 5.04
CA GLY A 47 7.06 5.18 5.40
C GLY A 47 6.19 3.93 5.50
N GLN A 48 5.07 4.00 6.23
CA GLN A 48 4.17 2.86 6.39
C GLN A 48 3.47 2.46 5.09
N ASN A 49 3.14 3.41 4.21
CA ASN A 49 2.69 3.11 2.85
C ASN A 49 3.70 2.30 2.04
N LEU A 50 4.99 2.66 2.09
CA LEU A 50 6.03 1.89 1.41
C LEU A 50 6.16 0.46 1.95
N VAL A 51 6.01 0.27 3.27
CA VAL A 51 6.00 -1.07 3.88
C VAL A 51 4.80 -1.89 3.38
N PHE A 52 3.61 -1.27 3.36
CA PHE A 52 2.40 -1.91 2.85
C PHE A 52 2.54 -2.32 1.38
N LEU A 53 3.02 -1.42 0.51
CA LEU A 53 3.22 -1.71 -0.91
C LEU A 53 4.28 -2.77 -1.16
N LYS A 54 5.34 -2.83 -0.34
CA LYS A 54 6.33 -3.91 -0.40
C LYS A 54 5.69 -5.26 -0.06
N ALA A 55 4.87 -5.32 0.98
CA ALA A 55 4.13 -6.54 1.35
C ALA A 55 3.14 -6.96 0.26
N ALA A 56 2.33 -6.03 -0.23
CA ALA A 56 1.40 -6.25 -1.33
C ALA A 56 2.12 -6.73 -2.60
N GLY A 57 3.26 -6.13 -2.92
CA GLY A 57 4.09 -6.52 -4.06
C GLY A 57 4.65 -7.93 -3.95
N LYS A 58 5.10 -8.33 -2.75
CA LYS A 58 5.55 -9.71 -2.49
C LYS A 58 4.41 -10.72 -2.72
N ILE A 59 3.24 -10.50 -2.12
CA ILE A 59 2.05 -11.34 -2.33
C ILE A 59 1.71 -11.42 -3.82
N ARG A 60 1.73 -10.28 -4.51
CA ARG A 60 1.41 -10.17 -5.93
C ARG A 60 2.42 -10.90 -6.83
N ARG A 61 3.69 -10.99 -6.42
CA ARG A 61 4.73 -11.76 -7.11
C ARG A 61 4.52 -13.26 -6.91
N GLU A 62 4.22 -13.67 -5.68
CA GLU A 62 3.93 -15.06 -5.31
C GLU A 62 2.65 -15.56 -6.02
N SER A 63 1.59 -14.76 -6.05
CA SER A 63 0.32 -15.15 -6.65
C SER A 63 0.34 -15.31 -8.17
N ARG A 64 1.31 -14.70 -8.86
CA ARG A 64 1.53 -14.95 -10.30
C ARG A 64 2.11 -16.33 -10.57
N ARG A 65 2.80 -16.93 -9.59
CA ARG A 65 3.37 -18.27 -9.68
C ARG A 65 2.37 -19.31 -9.21
N ASP A 66 1.66 -19.03 -8.13
CA ASP A 66 0.57 -19.84 -7.62
C ASP A 66 -0.61 -18.95 -7.20
N PRO A 67 -1.73 -18.94 -7.94
CA PRO A 67 -2.91 -18.14 -7.60
C PRO A 67 -3.43 -18.37 -6.18
N ARG A 68 -3.21 -19.55 -5.58
CA ARG A 68 -3.63 -19.87 -4.21
C ARG A 68 -2.82 -19.13 -3.15
N ALA A 69 -1.63 -18.64 -3.49
CA ALA A 69 -0.80 -17.83 -2.61
C ALA A 69 -1.31 -16.38 -2.48
N TYR A 70 -2.35 -15.98 -3.23
CA TYR A 70 -2.93 -14.66 -3.08
C TYR A 70 -3.61 -14.52 -1.71
N VAL A 71 -3.15 -13.53 -0.95
CA VAL A 71 -3.79 -13.13 0.30
C VAL A 71 -4.16 -11.65 0.21
N ARG A 72 -5.41 -11.35 0.54
CA ARG A 72 -5.86 -9.96 0.64
C ARG A 72 -5.38 -9.37 1.95
N ILE A 73 -4.54 -8.35 1.84
CA ILE A 73 -4.18 -7.43 2.92
C ILE A 73 -4.82 -6.07 2.64
N VAL A 74 -5.10 -5.32 3.69
CA VAL A 74 -5.66 -3.97 3.63
C VAL A 74 -4.81 -2.99 4.43
N PRO A 75 -4.64 -1.74 3.94
CA PRO A 75 -3.98 -0.69 4.70
C PRO A 75 -4.90 -0.18 5.84
N THR A 76 -4.37 0.58 6.78
CA THR A 76 -5.20 1.47 7.62
C THR A 76 -5.57 2.72 6.82
N ARG A 77 -6.57 3.48 7.26
CA ARG A 77 -7.03 4.70 6.57
C ARG A 77 -5.89 5.67 6.20
N PRO A 78 -5.00 6.09 7.11
CA PRO A 78 -3.93 7.03 6.74
C PRO A 78 -2.95 6.44 5.71
N VAL A 79 -2.75 5.13 5.73
CA VAL A 79 -1.90 4.43 4.77
C VAL A 79 -2.58 4.31 3.40
N ASP A 80 -3.90 4.10 3.35
CA ASP A 80 -4.70 4.11 2.11
C ASP A 80 -4.69 5.49 1.46
N GLU A 81 -4.86 6.55 2.26
CA GLU A 81 -4.74 7.94 1.80
C GLU A 81 -3.36 8.19 1.15
N ALA A 82 -2.28 7.68 1.76
CA ALA A 82 -0.94 7.79 1.20
C ALA A 82 -0.76 6.97 -0.09
N TRP A 83 -1.44 5.83 -0.22
CA TRP A 83 -1.45 5.05 -1.45
C TRP A 83 -2.19 5.79 -2.58
N HIS A 84 -3.31 6.43 -2.29
CA HIS A 84 -4.03 7.28 -3.25
C HIS A 84 -3.17 8.43 -3.78
N GLU A 85 -2.36 9.07 -2.93
CA GLU A 85 -1.43 10.10 -3.40
C GLU A 85 -0.31 9.52 -4.25
N ALA A 86 0.23 8.34 -3.90
CA ALA A 86 1.25 7.68 -4.69
C ALA A 86 0.74 7.33 -6.10
N LEU A 87 -0.51 6.86 -6.24
CA LEU A 87 -1.12 6.53 -7.54
C LEU A 87 -1.17 7.72 -8.51
N GLN A 88 -1.25 8.96 -8.00
CA GLN A 88 -1.25 10.18 -8.82
C GLN A 88 0.15 10.52 -9.36
N ARG A 89 1.22 9.90 -8.83
CA ARG A 89 2.62 10.09 -9.27
C ARG A 89 3.10 8.86 -10.04
N THR A 90 2.60 8.68 -11.26
CA THR A 90 2.93 7.51 -12.09
C THR A 90 4.43 7.32 -12.33
N GLU A 91 5.20 8.41 -12.45
CA GLU A 91 6.67 8.41 -12.55
C GLU A 91 7.38 7.79 -11.34
N VAL A 92 6.75 7.82 -10.16
CA VAL A 92 7.24 7.16 -8.94
C VAL A 92 6.58 5.80 -8.77
N TYR A 93 5.26 5.74 -8.94
CA TYR A 93 4.45 4.60 -8.59
C TYR A 93 4.66 3.39 -9.49
N LEU A 94 4.83 3.61 -10.80
CA LEU A 94 5.07 2.52 -11.73
C LEU A 94 6.44 1.86 -11.50
N PRO A 95 7.58 2.59 -11.46
CA PRO A 95 8.87 1.98 -11.14
C PRO A 95 8.89 1.30 -9.76
N MET A 96 8.28 1.92 -8.75
CA MET A 96 8.16 1.33 -7.40
C MET A 96 7.38 0.01 -7.44
N SER A 97 6.24 -0.03 -8.13
CA SER A 97 5.43 -1.25 -8.29
C SER A 97 6.23 -2.36 -8.97
N LEU A 98 6.93 -2.02 -10.06
CA LEU A 98 7.78 -2.98 -10.78
C LEU A 98 8.90 -3.52 -9.89
N ALA A 99 9.56 -2.66 -9.09
CA ALA A 99 10.59 -3.09 -8.16
C ALA A 99 10.05 -4.06 -7.09
N PHE A 100 8.86 -3.79 -6.54
CA PHE A 100 8.29 -4.63 -5.47
C PHE A 100 7.63 -5.91 -5.99
N ALA A 101 6.99 -5.87 -7.16
CA ALA A 101 6.08 -6.92 -7.62
C ALA A 101 6.40 -7.53 -9.00
N ASP A 102 7.45 -7.07 -9.69
CA ASP A 102 7.72 -7.34 -11.12
C ASP A 102 6.49 -7.06 -12.02
N SER A 103 5.58 -6.20 -11.57
CA SER A 103 4.32 -5.86 -12.21
C SER A 103 3.65 -4.68 -11.50
N MET A 104 2.56 -4.16 -12.06
CA MET A 104 1.76 -3.12 -11.41
C MET A 104 1.07 -3.68 -10.14
N ILE A 105 1.22 -3.00 -9.01
CA ILE A 105 0.40 -3.23 -7.81
C ILE A 105 -0.93 -2.51 -7.98
N HIS A 106 -1.97 -3.23 -8.38
CA HIS A 106 -3.28 -2.61 -8.61
C HIS A 106 -3.97 -2.23 -7.30
N HIS A 107 -4.35 -0.96 -7.17
CA HIS A 107 -5.35 -0.55 -6.19
C HIS A 107 -6.71 -1.09 -6.61
N ARG A 108 -7.40 -1.74 -5.66
CA ARG A 108 -8.72 -2.32 -5.87
C ARG A 108 -9.61 -1.91 -4.69
N PRO A 109 -10.42 -0.86 -4.84
CA PRO A 109 -11.33 -0.45 -3.78
C PRO A 109 -12.43 -1.52 -3.67
N VAL A 110 -12.36 -2.34 -2.63
CA VAL A 110 -13.34 -3.38 -2.31
C VAL A 110 -13.74 -3.19 -0.87
N MET A 111 -15.04 -3.31 -0.60
CA MET A 111 -15.60 -3.28 0.75
C MET A 111 -16.46 -4.52 0.94
N ASP A 112 -15.90 -5.57 1.54
CA ASP A 112 -16.63 -6.78 1.92
C ASP A 112 -16.74 -6.89 3.46
N ASP A 113 -17.48 -7.90 3.94
CA ASP A 113 -17.69 -8.08 5.38
C ASP A 113 -16.37 -8.41 6.14
N ASP A 114 -15.39 -8.97 5.44
CA ASP A 114 -14.07 -9.28 5.98
C ASP A 114 -13.23 -8.02 6.21
N ILE A 115 -13.37 -7.00 5.34
CA ILE A 115 -12.79 -5.67 5.55
C ILE A 115 -13.57 -4.90 6.61
N ARG A 116 -14.92 -4.91 6.55
CA ARG A 116 -15.78 -4.18 7.49
C ARG A 116 -15.60 -4.64 8.94
N SER A 117 -15.36 -5.92 9.15
CA SER A 117 -15.15 -6.50 10.49
C SER A 117 -13.76 -6.27 11.07
N GLY A 118 -12.81 -5.71 10.30
CA GLY A 118 -11.41 -5.56 10.72
C GLY A 118 -10.57 -6.83 10.60
N ALA A 119 -11.17 -7.98 10.27
CA ALA A 119 -10.47 -9.25 10.12
C ALA A 119 -9.37 -9.19 9.04
N ALA A 120 -9.63 -8.46 7.95
CA ALA A 120 -8.63 -8.23 6.91
C ALA A 120 -7.39 -7.47 7.41
N LEU A 121 -7.58 -6.49 8.28
CA LEU A 121 -6.49 -5.67 8.82
C LEU A 121 -5.62 -6.48 9.79
N ALA A 122 -6.23 -7.31 10.65
CA ALA A 122 -5.48 -8.23 11.51
C ALA A 122 -4.57 -9.17 10.70
N ARG A 123 -5.02 -9.62 9.52
CA ARG A 123 -4.19 -10.42 8.61
C ARG A 123 -3.07 -9.63 7.94
N THR A 124 -3.18 -8.31 7.79
CA THR A 124 -2.13 -7.47 7.19
C THR A 124 -0.85 -7.50 8.02
N ILE A 125 -0.95 -7.39 9.35
CA ILE A 125 0.20 -7.14 10.25
C ILE A 125 1.35 -8.17 10.08
N PRO A 126 1.09 -9.50 10.05
CA PRO A 126 2.14 -10.48 9.80
C PRO A 126 2.89 -10.28 8.48
N TYR A 127 2.21 -9.85 7.41
CA TYR A 127 2.84 -9.59 6.11
C TYR A 127 3.71 -8.35 6.14
N LEU A 128 3.33 -7.31 6.89
CA LEU A 128 4.16 -6.12 7.09
C LEU A 128 5.44 -6.49 7.83
N LYS A 129 5.34 -7.23 8.93
CA LYS A 129 6.50 -7.68 9.72
C LYS A 129 7.45 -8.55 8.89
N ALA A 130 6.92 -9.41 8.02
CA ALA A 130 7.70 -10.26 7.13
C ALA A 130 8.51 -9.48 6.07
N THR A 131 8.32 -8.16 5.93
CA THR A 131 9.13 -7.32 5.04
C THR A 131 10.52 -6.98 5.60
N GLY A 132 10.74 -7.17 6.91
CA GLY A 132 11.95 -6.76 7.62
C GLY A 132 12.10 -5.24 7.81
N MET A 133 11.07 -4.47 7.48
CA MET A 133 11.03 -3.02 7.68
C MET A 133 10.40 -2.66 9.03
N TYR A 134 10.71 -1.47 9.51
CA TYR A 134 10.04 -0.93 10.70
C TYR A 134 8.54 -0.73 10.44
N VAL A 135 7.72 -1.45 11.22
CA VAL A 135 6.26 -1.33 11.25
C VAL A 135 5.89 -0.47 12.45
N ASP A 136 5.31 0.69 12.19
CA ASP A 136 5.04 1.70 13.21
C ASP A 136 3.72 1.41 13.94
N PRO A 137 3.73 0.95 15.20
CA PRO A 137 2.53 0.47 15.87
C PRO A 137 1.43 1.52 15.96
N GLU A 138 1.77 2.82 16.04
CA GLU A 138 0.77 3.91 16.08
C GLU A 138 -0.08 3.98 14.80
N PHE A 139 0.38 3.41 13.68
CA PHE A 139 -0.38 3.37 12.43
C PHE A 139 -1.18 2.09 12.22
N TRP A 140 -1.00 1.06 13.07
CA TRP A 140 -1.53 -0.29 12.84
C TRP A 140 -2.28 -0.91 14.02
N ASP A 141 -1.92 -0.62 15.27
CA ASP A 141 -2.44 -1.35 16.44
C ASP A 141 -3.84 -0.83 16.88
N ASP A 142 -4.13 0.47 16.75
CA ASP A 142 -5.40 1.10 17.20
C ASP A 142 -6.45 1.30 16.09
N GLU A 143 -6.13 0.95 14.84
CA GLU A 143 -7.02 1.15 13.67
C GLU A 143 -7.80 -0.13 13.28
N SER A 144 -7.70 -1.20 14.09
CA SER A 144 -8.28 -2.52 13.79
C SER A 144 -9.81 -2.55 13.62
N GLY A 145 -10.52 -1.52 14.11
CA GLY A 145 -11.98 -1.35 13.95
C GLY A 145 -12.40 -0.34 12.89
N SER A 146 -11.46 0.38 12.27
CA SER A 146 -11.74 1.43 11.28
C SER A 146 -11.58 0.86 9.87
N SER A 147 -12.67 0.88 9.09
CA SER A 147 -12.60 0.63 7.65
C SER A 147 -11.59 1.59 6.99
N CYS A 148 -10.69 1.06 6.17
CA CYS A 148 -9.76 1.88 5.39
C CYS A 148 -10.45 2.72 4.32
N CYS A 149 -11.65 2.32 3.89
CA CYS A 149 -12.41 3.02 2.87
C CYS A 149 -13.69 3.64 3.44
N PRO A 150 -14.11 4.82 2.93
CA PRO A 150 -15.45 5.35 3.17
C PRO A 150 -16.57 4.39 2.70
N PRO A 151 -17.80 4.50 3.24
CA PRO A 151 -18.94 3.66 2.85
C PRO A 151 -19.26 3.65 1.34
N GLU A 152 -18.90 4.73 0.64
CA GLU A 152 -19.08 4.91 -0.80
C GLU A 152 -18.07 4.17 -1.69
N CYS A 153 -17.00 3.56 -1.14
CA CYS A 153 -16.06 2.74 -1.92
C CYS A 153 -16.61 1.37 -2.37
N ASN A 154 -17.93 1.16 -2.29
CA ASN A 154 -18.58 -0.15 -2.26
C ASN A 154 -19.06 -0.67 -3.63
N ASP A 155 -18.52 -0.18 -4.77
CA ASP A 155 -19.08 -0.50 -6.09
C ASP A 155 -18.16 -1.25 -7.08
N GLN A 156 -16.87 -1.48 -6.78
CA GLN A 156 -15.96 -2.16 -7.73
C GLN A 156 -15.80 -3.69 -7.55
N SER A 157 -16.63 -4.32 -6.72
CA SER A 157 -16.69 -5.79 -6.62
C SER A 157 -17.17 -6.48 -7.92
N GLY A 158 -17.74 -5.73 -8.86
CA GLY A 158 -18.32 -6.22 -10.11
C GLY A 158 -17.36 -6.78 -11.17
N ARG A 159 -16.04 -6.79 -10.94
CA ARG A 159 -15.07 -7.26 -11.96
C ARG A 159 -15.25 -8.74 -12.34
N GLY A 160 -15.85 -9.55 -11.47
CA GLY A 160 -16.18 -10.95 -11.78
C GLY A 160 -17.08 -11.12 -13.00
N LEU A 161 -17.84 -10.07 -13.37
CA LEU A 161 -18.79 -10.08 -14.48
C LEU A 161 -18.29 -9.33 -15.74
N LEU A 162 -17.16 -8.61 -15.67
CA LEU A 162 -16.74 -7.65 -16.70
C LEU A 162 -15.48 -8.07 -17.49
N GLY A 163 -15.04 -9.32 -17.35
CA GLY A 163 -13.93 -9.88 -18.10
C GLY A 163 -12.53 -9.39 -17.68
N SER A 164 -11.52 -9.76 -18.47
CA SER A 164 -10.12 -9.43 -18.26
C SER A 164 -9.52 -8.92 -19.56
N TRP A 165 -8.49 -8.06 -19.48
CA TRP A 165 -7.71 -7.65 -20.64
C TRP A 165 -6.94 -8.83 -21.29
N GLY A 166 -6.89 -10.00 -20.64
CA GLY A 166 -6.16 -11.18 -21.14
C GLY A 166 -6.59 -11.61 -22.55
N ASP A 167 -7.89 -11.51 -22.86
CA ASP A 167 -8.41 -11.90 -24.18
C ASP A 167 -8.36 -10.76 -25.20
N LEU A 168 -8.05 -9.53 -24.75
CA LEU A 168 -8.02 -8.30 -25.57
C LEU A 168 -6.60 -7.88 -25.94
N ILE A 169 -5.58 -8.37 -25.23
CA ILE A 169 -4.17 -8.12 -25.52
C ILE A 169 -3.64 -9.33 -26.28
N PRO A 170 -3.32 -9.20 -27.57
CA PRO A 170 -2.82 -10.34 -28.32
C PRO A 170 -1.45 -10.79 -27.77
N ASP A 171 -1.17 -12.09 -27.81
CA ASP A 171 0.12 -12.68 -27.36
C ASP A 171 1.35 -12.22 -28.15
N ARG A 172 1.14 -11.41 -29.20
CA ARG A 172 2.21 -10.77 -29.97
C ARG A 172 2.51 -9.38 -29.42
N ALA A 173 3.72 -8.89 -29.70
CA ALA A 173 4.09 -7.51 -29.39
C ALA A 173 2.98 -6.53 -29.84
N LEU A 174 2.56 -5.67 -28.91
CA LEU A 174 1.59 -4.62 -29.19
C LEU A 174 2.20 -3.62 -30.18
N THR A 175 1.90 -3.78 -31.46
CA THR A 175 2.24 -2.76 -32.47
C THR A 175 1.21 -1.64 -32.35
N ILE A 176 1.56 -0.57 -31.66
CA ILE A 176 0.80 0.68 -31.73
C ILE A 176 1.14 1.33 -33.07
N GLN A 177 0.18 1.37 -33.99
CA GLN A 177 0.32 2.16 -35.22
C GLN A 177 -0.16 3.59 -34.93
N PHE A 178 0.68 4.57 -35.25
CA PHE A 178 0.38 6.00 -35.17
C PHE A 178 -0.30 6.49 -36.46
#